data_AF-A0A1F4GD62-F1
#
_entry.id   AF-A0A1F4GD62-F1
#
_cell.length_a   1.000
_cell.length_b   1.000
_cell.length_c   1.000
_cell.angle_alpha   90.00
_cell.angle_beta   90.00
_cell.angle_gamma   90.00
#
_symmetry.space_group_name_H-M   'P 1'
#
loop_
_entity.id
_entity.type
_entity.pdbx_description
1 polymer ?
#
loop_
_entity_poly.entity_id
_entity_poly.type
_entity_poly.pdbx_seq_one_letter_code
_entity_poly.pdbx_strand_id
1 'polypeptide(L)' 'MSSEHHFEPSPAQVTEMQEALFSLRDGLMRLKMSLLELAEMTDEGGQRFAAAETDALLKRLRA' A
#
# COMPACT_ATOMS: atom_id res chain seq x y z
N MET A 1 6.45 -9.84 35.74
CA MET A 1 5.60 -8.70 35.36
C MET A 1 6.42 -7.89 34.37
N SER A 2 6.24 -8.17 33.07
CA SER A 2 7.04 -7.54 32.02
C SER A 2 6.54 -6.13 31.80
N SER A 3 7.41 -5.14 32.04
CA SER A 3 7.16 -3.73 31.80
C SER A 3 6.96 -3.52 30.29
N GLU A 4 5.73 -3.35 29.84
CA GLU A 4 5.43 -2.88 28.50
C GLU A 4 5.92 -1.44 28.39
N HIS A 5 7.12 -1.26 27.83
CA HIS A 5 7.61 0.04 27.42
C HIS A 5 6.70 0.56 26.30
N HIS A 6 5.75 1.41 26.64
CA HIS A 6 5.05 2.25 25.67
C HIS A 6 6.09 3.16 25.01
N PHE A 7 6.47 2.83 23.78
CA PHE A 7 7.26 3.70 22.93
C PHE A 7 6.31 4.74 22.32
N GLU A 8 6.37 5.97 22.81
CA GLU A 8 5.74 7.10 22.12
C GLU A 8 6.71 7.64 21.07
N PRO A 9 6.37 7.55 19.76
CA PRO A 9 7.20 8.12 18.71
C PRO A 9 7.24 9.64 18.87
N SER A 10 8.43 10.22 18.67
CA SER A 10 8.57 11.67 18.63
C SER A 10 7.79 12.27 17.45
N PRO A 11 7.38 13.55 17.52
CA PRO A 11 6.70 14.21 16.41
C PRO A 11 7.47 14.12 15.08
N ALA A 12 8.80 14.16 15.11
CA ALA A 12 9.65 14.00 13.92
C ALA A 12 9.52 12.60 13.30
N GLN A 13 9.53 11.55 14.12
CA GLN A 13 9.34 10.17 13.65
C GLN A 13 7.95 9.94 13.06
N VAL A 14 6.92 10.60 13.62
CA VAL A 14 5.57 10.56 13.06
C VAL A 14 5.53 11.24 11.68
N THR A 15 6.18 12.39 11.52
CA THR A 15 6.28 13.08 10.22
C THR A 15 7.00 12.24 9.17
N GLU A 16 8.15 11.65 9.51
CA GLU A 16 8.90 10.76 8.61
C GLU A 16 8.07 9.54 8.20
N MET A 17 7.34 8.95 9.14
CA MET A 17 6.43 7.84 8.86
C MET A 17 5.29 8.26 7.92
N GLN A 18 4.72 9.44 8.11
CA GLN A 18 3.69 9.98 7.21
C GLN A 18 4.22 10.21 5.80
N GLU A 19 5.41 10.78 5.64
CA GLU A 19 6.06 10.97 4.33
C GLU A 19 6.34 9.64 3.62
N ALA A 20 6.81 8.64 4.36
CA ALA A 20 7.02 7.29 3.85
C ALA A 20 5.69 6.65 3.42
N LEU A 21 4.62 6.80 4.20
CA LEU A 21 3.29 6.30 3.88
C LEU A 21 2.69 7.00 2.64
N PHE A 22 2.89 8.31 2.49
CA PHE A 22 2.45 9.03 1.30
C PHE A 22 3.21 8.56 0.05
N SER A 23 4.52 8.41 0.15
CA SER A 23 5.36 7.90 -0.94
C SER A 23 4.95 6.48 -1.34
N LEU A 24 4.68 5.62 -0.35
CA LEU A 24 4.17 4.28 -0.56
C LEU A 24 2.81 4.30 -1.26
N ARG A 25 1.85 5.09 -0.77
CA ARG A 25 0.53 5.26 -1.39
C ARG A 25 0.66 5.65 -2.86
N ASP A 26 1.50 6.63 -3.17
CA ASP A 26 1.67 7.14 -4.52
C ASP A 26 2.32 6.07 -5.44
N GLY A 27 3.31 5.34 -4.94
CA GLY A 27 3.89 4.19 -5.64
C GLY A 27 2.85 3.11 -5.96
N LEU A 28 1.95 2.83 -5.01
CA LEU A 28 0.90 1.82 -5.19
C LEU A 28 -0.19 2.27 -6.15
N MET A 29 -0.53 3.56 -6.17
CA MET A 29 -1.44 4.10 -7.19
C MET A 29 -0.85 3.98 -8.60
N ARG A 30 0.46 4.18 -8.76
CA ARG A 30 1.15 3.96 -10.03
C ARG A 30 1.13 2.48 -10.43
N LEU A 31 1.46 1.58 -9.50
CA LEU A 31 1.43 0.13 -9.76
C LEU A 31 0.03 -0.34 -10.18
N LYS A 32 -1.02 0.13 -9.50
CA LYS A 32 -2.41 -0.15 -9.86
C LYS A 32 -2.70 0.28 -11.30
N MET A 33 -2.31 1.49 -11.71
CA MET A 33 -2.55 1.95 -13.08
C MET A 33 -1.82 1.08 -14.09
N SER A 34 -0.55 0.74 -13.85
CA SER A 34 0.21 -0.15 -14.74
C SER A 34 -0.41 -1.55 -14.85
N LEU A 35 -0.96 -2.09 -13.77
CA LEU A 35 -1.66 -3.38 -13.79
C LEU A 35 -2.99 -3.31 -14.55
N LEU A 36 -3.73 -2.20 -14.44
CA LEU A 36 -4.95 -1.98 -15.20
C LEU A 36 -4.68 -1.82 -16.70
N GLU A 37 -3.64 -1.06 -17.07
CA GLU A 37 -3.19 -0.94 -18.46
C GLU A 37 -2.76 -2.30 -19.04
N LEU A 38 -1.99 -3.08 -18.27
CA LEU A 38 -1.58 -4.44 -18.68
C LEU A 38 -2.78 -5.36 -18.88
N ALA A 39 -3.78 -5.25 -18.00
CA ALA A 39 -5.04 -5.99 -18.10
C ALA A 39 -5.94 -5.51 -19.24
N GLU A 40 -5.92 -4.24 -19.63
CA GLU A 40 -6.64 -3.80 -20.83
C GLU A 40 -5.96 -4.32 -22.10
N MET A 41 -4.63 -4.50 -22.07
CA MET A 41 -3.86 -5.10 -23.16
C MET A 41 -4.02 -6.63 -23.26
N THR A 42 -4.55 -7.30 -22.23
CA THR A 42 -4.67 -8.77 -22.17
C THR A 42 -6.06 -9.18 -21.67
N ASP A 43 -6.82 -9.87 -22.51
CA ASP A 43 -8.12 -10.57 -22.29
C ASP A 43 -8.67 -10.65 -20.82
N GLU A 44 -9.99 -10.53 -20.64
CA GLU A 44 -10.76 -10.28 -19.39
C GLU A 44 -10.22 -10.90 -18.07
N GLY A 45 -9.54 -12.04 -18.14
CA GLY A 45 -8.82 -12.65 -17.02
C GLY A 45 -7.76 -11.74 -16.39
N GLY A 46 -6.98 -11.00 -17.19
CA GLY A 46 -5.94 -10.10 -16.70
C GLY A 46 -6.50 -9.01 -15.77
N GLN A 47 -7.67 -8.49 -16.10
CA GLN A 47 -8.35 -7.44 -15.34
C GLN A 47 -8.82 -7.92 -13.96
N ARG A 48 -9.29 -9.17 -13.88
CA ARG A 48 -9.67 -9.77 -12.59
C ARG A 48 -8.46 -10.03 -11.69
N PHE A 49 -7.35 -10.51 -12.26
CA PHE A 49 -6.11 -10.72 -11.49
C PHE A 49 -5.50 -9.41 -10.99
N ALA A 50 -5.39 -8.39 -11.86
CA ALA A 50 -4.91 -7.06 -11.50
C ALA A 50 -5.74 -6.41 -10.37
N ALA A 51 -7.07 -6.52 -10.46
CA ALA A 51 -7.98 -6.02 -9.43
C ALA A 51 -7.78 -6.74 -8.09
N ALA A 52 -7.64 -8.07 -8.10
CA ALA A 52 -7.43 -8.87 -6.89
C ALA A 52 -6.10 -8.55 -6.20
N GLU A 53 -5.01 -8.42 -6.96
CA GLU A 53 -3.67 -8.08 -6.45
C GLU A 53 -3.67 -6.70 -5.78
N THR A 54 -4.33 -5.72 -6.41
CA THR A 54 -4.50 -4.36 -5.89
C THR A 54 -5.28 -4.37 -4.58
N ASP A 55 -6.37 -5.14 -4.51
CA ASP A 55 -7.24 -5.20 -3.34
C ASP A 55 -6.53 -5.86 -2.14
N ALA A 56 -5.74 -6.92 -2.40
CA ALA A 56 -4.90 -7.57 -1.40
C ALA A 56 -3.80 -6.64 -0.87
N LEU A 57 -3.25 -5.76 -1.72
CA LEU A 57 -2.24 -4.79 -1.34
C LEU A 57 -2.83 -3.68 -0.47
N LEU A 58 -4.00 -3.14 -0.84
CA LEU A 58 -4.70 -2.13 -0.05
C LEU A 58 -5.13 -2.65 1.33
N LYS A 59 -5.52 -3.93 1.44
CA LYS A 59 -5.83 -4.56 2.74
C LYS A 59 -4.60 -4.62 3.64
N ARG A 60 -3.41 -4.90 3.10
CA ARG A 60 -2.15 -4.93 3.85
C ARG A 60 -1.70 -3.57 4.35
N LEU A 61 -2.01 -2.49 3.64
CA LEU A 61 -1.69 -1.11 4.07
C LEU A 61 -2.59 -0.57 5.18
N ARG A 62 -3.78 -1.17 5.37
CA ARG A 62 -4.78 -0.73 6.34
C ARG A 62 -4.68 -1.47 7.68
N ALA A 63 -3.86 -2.52 7.76
CA ALA A 63 -3.57 -3.29 8.96
C ALA A 63 -2.33 -2.73 9.65
#